data_AF-A0A3L6PFY3-F1
#
_entry.id   AF-A0A3L6PFY3-F1
#
_cell.length_a   1.000
_cell.length_b   1.000
_cell.length_c   1.000
_cell.angle_alpha   90.00
_cell.angle_beta   90.00
_cell.angle_gamma   90.00
#
_symmetry.space_group_name_H-M   'P 1'
#
loop_
_entity.id
_entity.type
_entity.pdbx_description
1 polymer ?
#
loop_
_entity_poly.entity_id
_entity_poly.type
_entity_poly.pdbx_seq_one_letter_code
_entity_poly.pdbx_strand_id
1 'polypeptide(L)' 'MMNEHEDEALIWVLEGRSSEFKIYDISQILEATGNFSEENKLGQGGFGPVYKYTTLK' A
#
# COMPACT_ATOMS: atom_id res chain seq x y z
N MET A 1 -4.46 1.25 32.65
CA MET A 1 -3.33 0.63 31.93
C MET A 1 -3.85 0.33 30.54
N MET A 2 -3.52 1.19 29.58
CA MET A 2 -3.70 0.88 28.16
C MET A 2 -2.50 0.03 27.74
N ASN A 3 -2.74 -0.98 26.92
CA ASN A 3 -1.77 -1.99 26.57
C ASN A 3 -0.75 -1.38 25.59
N GLU A 4 0.53 -1.44 25.94
CA GLU A 4 1.67 -0.84 25.24
C GLU A 4 1.86 -1.33 23.79
N HIS A 5 1.04 -2.26 23.31
CA HIS A 5 1.09 -2.82 21.95
C HIS A 5 0.08 -2.19 20.96
N GLU A 6 -0.93 -1.45 21.44
CA GLU A 6 -1.92 -0.81 20.55
C GLU A 6 -1.53 0.62 20.15
N ASP A 7 -0.64 1.26 20.91
CA ASP A 7 -0.24 2.66 20.70
C ASP A 7 0.75 2.84 19.54
N GLU A 8 1.57 1.84 19.21
CA GLU A 8 2.51 1.93 18.09
C GLU A 8 1.77 2.08 16.75
N ALA A 9 0.71 1.31 16.51
CA ALA A 9 -0.06 1.39 15.26
C ALA A 9 -0.67 2.79 15.04
N LEU A 10 -1.11 3.44 16.12
CA LEU A 10 -1.60 4.83 16.08
C LEU A 10 -0.48 5.81 15.77
N ILE A 11 0.72 5.60 16.32
CA ILE A 11 1.90 6.42 16.03
C ILE A 11 2.28 6.32 14.55
N TRP A 12 2.34 5.12 13.96
CA TRP A 12 2.60 4.94 12.53
C TRP A 12 1.54 5.61 11.64
N VAL A 13 0.26 5.55 12.04
CA VAL A 13 -0.83 6.21 11.32
C VAL A 13 -0.74 7.74 11.43
N LEU A 14 -0.30 8.28 12.57
CA LEU A 14 -0.13 9.73 12.76
C LEU A 14 1.14 10.26 12.08
N GLU A 15 2.26 9.55 12.15
CA GLU A 15 3.51 9.90 11.47
C GLU A 15 3.40 9.73 9.95
N GLY A 16 2.65 8.72 9.48
CA GLY A 16 2.32 8.54 8.06
C GLY A 16 1.33 9.59 7.50
N ARG A 17 0.84 10.51 8.34
CA ARG A 17 0.13 11.73 7.91
C ARG A 17 1.05 12.95 7.77
N SER A 18 2.36 12.80 8.02
CA SER A 18 3.35 13.75 7.55
C SER A 18 3.34 13.76 6.03
N SER A 19 3.33 14.95 5.42
CA SER A 19 3.18 15.19 3.98
C SER A 19 4.19 14.48 3.07
N GLU A 20 5.22 13.85 3.63
CA GLU A 20 6.24 13.08 2.92
C GLU A 20 5.82 11.63 2.59
N PHE A 21 4.86 11.06 3.31
CA PHE A 21 4.36 9.70 3.05
C PHE A 21 2.84 9.70 2.87
N LYS A 22 2.38 8.90 1.90
CA LYS A 22 0.94 8.67 1.68
C LYS A 22 0.61 7.25 2.12
N ILE A 23 -0.35 7.13 3.03
CA ILE A 23 -0.97 5.85 3.37
C ILE A 23 -2.04 5.55 2.32
N TYR A 24 -2.02 4.33 1.80
CA TYR A 24 -3.04 3.82 0.89
C TYR A 24 -3.72 2.60 1.52
N ASP A 25 -5.04 2.55 1.40
CA ASP A 25 -5.81 1.36 1.74
C ASP A 25 -5.57 0.25 0.71
N ILE A 26 -5.71 -1.00 1.14
CA ILE A 26 -5.54 -2.15 0.24
C ILE A 26 -6.50 -2.08 -0.95
N SER A 27 -7.71 -1.55 -0.77
CA SER A 27 -8.69 -1.34 -1.85
C SER A 27 -8.14 -0.43 -2.95
N GLN A 28 -7.42 0.63 -2.59
CA GLN A 28 -6.78 1.54 -3.53
C GLN A 28 -5.66 0.84 -4.31
N ILE A 29 -4.91 -0.04 -3.65
CA ILE A 29 -3.86 -0.85 -4.30
C ILE A 29 -4.48 -1.87 -5.27
N LEU A 30 -5.58 -2.51 -4.87
CA LEU A 30 -6.30 -3.45 -5.74
C LEU A 30 -6.86 -2.74 -6.98
N GLU A 31 -7.49 -1.59 -6.82
CA GLU A 31 -7.99 -0.78 -7.93
C GLU A 31 -6.84 -0.36 -8.87
N ALA A 32 -5.77 0.19 -8.29
CA ALA A 32 -4.58 0.64 -9.01
C ALA A 32 -3.91 -0.44 -9.85
N THR A 33 -3.94 -1.70 -9.41
CA THR A 33 -3.24 -2.81 -10.05
C THR A 33 -4.15 -3.69 -10.89
N GLY A 34 -5.45 -3.37 -10.98
CA GLY A 34 -6.45 -4.25 -11.59
C GLY A 34 -6.50 -5.61 -10.88
N ASN A 35 -6.53 -5.58 -9.55
CA ASN A 35 -6.48 -6.77 -8.68
C ASN A 35 -5.22 -7.63 -8.96
N PHE A 36 -4.05 -6.99 -9.05
CA PHE A 36 -2.78 -7.63 -9.40
C PHE A 36 -2.80 -8.41 -10.72
N SER A 37 -3.53 -7.91 -11.73
CA SER A 37 -3.61 -8.54 -13.05
C SER A 37 -2.22 -8.68 -13.69
N GLU A 38 -1.95 -9.84 -14.30
CA GLU A 38 -0.71 -10.09 -15.04
C GLU A 38 -0.54 -9.13 -16.22
N GLU A 39 -1.63 -8.57 -16.76
CA GLU A 39 -1.57 -7.54 -17.82
C GLU A 39 -0.89 -6.24 -17.36
N ASN A 40 -0.96 -5.96 -16.05
CA ASN A 40 -0.35 -4.79 -15.43
C ASN A 40 1.05 -5.09 -14.88
N LYS A 41 1.51 -6.34 -14.92
CA LYS A 41 2.81 -6.73 -14.40
C LYS A 41 3.92 -6.27 -15.34
N LEU A 42 4.87 -5.52 -14.79
CA LEU A 42 6.06 -5.05 -15.49
C LEU A 42 7.19 -6.09 -15.44
N GLY A 43 7.23 -6.90 -14.39
CA GLY A 43 8.24 -7.94 -14.22
C GLY A 43 8.23 -8.54 -12.81
N GLN A 44 9.13 -9.49 -12.58
CA GLN A 44 9.33 -10.13 -11.27
C GLN A 44 10.81 -10.51 -11.08
N GLY A 45 11.33 -10.26 -9.89
CA GLY A 45 12.68 -10.67 -9.47
C GLY A 45 12.71 -11.18 -8.03
N GLY A 46 13.89 -11.23 -7.42
CA GLY A 46 14.06 -11.72 -6.03
C GLY A 46 13.32 -10.89 -4.96
N PHE A 47 12.89 -9.68 -5.30
CA PHE A 47 12.11 -8.78 -4.44
C PHE A 47 10.59 -8.88 -4.67
N GLY A 48 10.14 -9.75 -5.57
CA GLY A 48 8.72 -9.92 -5.91
C GLY A 48 8.32 -9.26 -7.23
N PRO A 49 7.00 -9.25 -7.53
CA PRO A 49 6.44 -8.67 -8.75
C PRO A 49 6.32 -7.14 -8.66
N VAL A 50 6.43 -6.47 -9.82
CA VAL A 50 6.20 -5.03 -9.97
C VAL A 50 5.02 -4.81 -10.91
N TYR A 51 4.04 -4.03 -10.48
CA TYR A 51 2.83 -3.73 -11.26
C TYR A 51 2.77 -2.25 -11.63
N LYS A 52 2.31 -1.97 -12.84
CA LYS A 52 1.99 -0.63 -13.32
C LYS A 52 0.63 -0.20 -12.77
N TYR A 53 0.56 1.06 -12.34
CA TYR A 53 -0.71 1.70 -12.02
C TYR A 53 -1.57 1.85 -13.29
N THR A 54 -2.81 1.35 -13.23
CA THR A 54 -3.84 1.58 -14.25
C THR A 54 -5.04 2.26 -13.60
N THR A 55 -5.54 3.32 -14.22
CA THR A 55 -6.86 3.85 -13.90
C THR A 55 -7.86 3.05 -14.73
N LEU A 56 -8.73 2.28 -14.09
CA LEU A 56 -9.91 1.75 -14.76
C LEU A 56 -10.72 2.97 -15.25
N LYS A 57 -10.83 3.13 -16.57
CA LYS A 57 -11.64 4.19 -17.17
C LYS A 57 -13.13 3.86 -17.08
#